data_AF-A0A3M0T497-F1
#
_entry.id   AF-A0A3M0T497-F1
#
_cell.length_a   1.000
_cell.length_b   1.000
_cell.length_c   1.000
_cell.angle_alpha   90.00
_cell.angle_beta   90.00
_cell.angle_gamma   90.00
#
_symmetry.space_group_name_H-M   'P 1'
#
loop_
_entity.id
_entity.type
_entity.pdbx_description
1 polymer ?
#
loop_
_entity_poly.entity_id
_entity_poly.type
_entity_poly.pdbx_seq_one_letter_code
_entity_poly.pdbx_strand_id
1 'polypeptide(L)'
;MKYFRNKEEVYTKIIKMLCEYKGFSRKDMFKILKNESCRYLFFLLIKKYECCDMELLKKDFPSVNSKNVKRNIKRAEEKLLLDKKIREMYFEAEDIINKVK
;
A
#
# COMPACT_ATOMS: atom_id res chain seq x y z
N MET A 1 -17.79 11.07 2.80
CA MET A 1 -17.57 9.89 1.94
C MET A 1 -17.22 10.35 0.52
N LYS A 2 -16.17 9.82 -0.11
CA LYS A 2 -15.84 10.12 -1.52
C LYS A 2 -16.51 9.06 -2.41
N TYR A 3 -17.75 9.30 -2.79
CA TYR A 3 -18.58 8.34 -3.54
C TYR A 3 -18.07 8.02 -4.96
N PHE A 4 -17.17 8.85 -5.52
CA PHE A 4 -16.66 8.73 -6.90
C PHE A 4 -15.17 8.34 -6.99
N ARG A 5 -14.54 7.89 -5.90
CA ARG A 5 -13.12 7.52 -5.93
C ARG A 5 -12.99 6.09 -6.46
N ASN A 6 -12.44 5.95 -7.68
CA ASN A 6 -12.14 4.63 -8.25
C ASN A 6 -11.05 3.94 -7.41
N LYS A 7 -11.44 2.90 -6.67
CA LYS A 7 -10.55 2.15 -5.76
C LYS A 7 -9.43 1.43 -6.52
N GLU A 8 -9.71 0.91 -7.70
CA GLU A 8 -8.71 0.23 -8.54
C GLU A 8 -7.67 1.22 -9.09
N GLU A 9 -8.09 2.44 -9.44
CA GLU A 9 -7.17 3.49 -9.87
C GLU A 9 -6.24 3.92 -8.73
N VAL A 10 -6.79 4.14 -7.53
CA VAL A 10 -6.00 4.51 -6.35
C VAL A 10 -5.05 3.38 -5.95
N TYR A 11 -5.53 2.13 -5.97
CA TYR A 11 -4.70 0.95 -5.76
C TYR A 11 -3.52 0.91 -6.75
N THR A 12 -3.79 1.10 -8.05
CA THR A 12 -2.78 1.16 -9.10
C THR A 12 -1.77 2.28 -8.85
N LYS A 13 -2.22 3.45 -8.40
CA LYS A 13 -1.34 4.57 -8.03
C LYS A 13 -0.42 4.22 -6.85
N ILE A 14 -0.96 3.58 -5.81
CA ILE A 14 -0.17 3.12 -4.65
C ILE A 14 0.95 2.18 -5.12
N ILE A 15 0.61 1.21 -5.96
CA ILE A 15 1.58 0.25 -6.50
C ILE A 15 2.67 0.93 -7.32
N LYS A 16 2.30 1.80 -8.26
CA LYS A 16 3.25 2.53 -9.11
C LYS A 16 4.22 3.36 -8.27
N MET A 17 3.69 4.15 -7.33
CA MET A 17 4.50 4.97 -6.44
C MET A 17 5.50 4.13 -5.64
N LEU A 18 5.08 3.01 -5.05
CA LEU A 18 5.97 2.14 -4.28
C LEU A 18 7.04 1.47 -5.16
N CYS A 19 6.69 1.12 -6.39
CA CYS A 19 7.65 0.62 -7.37
C CYS A 19 8.67 1.69 -7.75
N GLU A 20 8.23 2.89 -8.10
CA GLU A 20 9.10 4.03 -8.46
C GLU A 20 10.06 4.39 -7.33
N TYR A 21 9.55 4.49 -6.09
CA TYR A 21 10.34 4.78 -4.90
C TYR A 21 11.49 3.79 -4.67
N LYS A 22 11.33 2.52 -5.07
CA LYS A 22 12.37 1.47 -4.93
C LYS A 22 13.09 1.13 -6.23
N GLY A 23 12.76 1.77 -7.34
CA GLY A 23 13.27 1.39 -8.66
C GLY A 23 12.84 -0.02 -9.09
N PHE A 24 11.69 -0.51 -8.63
CA PHE A 24 11.16 -1.80 -9.05
C PHE A 24 10.48 -1.70 -10.41
N SER A 25 10.79 -2.65 -11.28
CA SER A 25 10.01 -2.85 -12.50
C SER A 25 8.63 -3.42 -12.18
N ARG A 26 7.68 -3.33 -13.11
CA ARG A 26 6.36 -3.97 -12.96
C ARG A 26 6.45 -5.49 -12.73
N LYS A 27 7.47 -6.14 -13.29
CA LYS A 27 7.71 -7.59 -13.10
C LYS A 27 8.19 -7.92 -11.68
N ASP A 28 8.72 -6.92 -10.98
CA ASP A 28 9.25 -7.04 -9.62
C ASP A 28 8.26 -6.56 -8.55
N MET A 29 7.00 -6.31 -8.92
CA MET A 29 5.98 -5.79 -8.01
C MET A 29 5.79 -6.65 -6.74
N PHE A 30 5.99 -7.96 -6.84
CA PHE A 30 5.98 -8.87 -5.68
C PHE A 30 7.00 -8.48 -4.59
N LYS A 31 8.07 -7.75 -4.95
CA LYS A 31 9.09 -7.25 -4.00
C LYS A 31 8.52 -6.25 -3.01
N ILE A 32 7.39 -5.59 -3.32
CA ILE A 32 6.68 -4.70 -2.38
C ILE A 32 6.38 -5.44 -1.08
N LEU A 33 5.89 -6.68 -1.14
CA LEU A 33 5.58 -7.48 0.06
C LEU A 33 6.83 -8.11 0.71
N LYS A 34 7.95 -8.19 -0.01
CA LYS A 34 9.23 -8.71 0.52
C LYS A 34 10.01 -7.64 1.27
N ASN A 35 9.99 -6.39 0.79
CA ASN A 35 10.63 -5.27 1.47
C ASN A 35 9.78 -4.81 2.66
N GLU A 36 10.37 -4.75 3.85
CA GLU A 36 9.64 -4.47 5.09
C GLU A 36 8.94 -3.11 5.09
N SER A 37 9.66 -2.03 4.77
CA SER A 37 9.10 -0.67 4.72
C SER A 37 8.01 -0.55 3.66
N CYS A 38 8.24 -1.08 2.45
CA CYS A 38 7.24 -1.03 1.37
C CYS A 38 5.99 -1.83 1.74
N ARG A 39 6.16 -2.98 2.38
CA ARG A 39 5.04 -3.79 2.85
C ARG A 39 4.19 -3.01 3.85
N TYR A 40 4.81 -2.34 4.83
CA TYR A 40 4.06 -1.54 5.79
C TYR A 40 3.34 -0.37 5.13
N LEU A 41 4.03 0.40 4.29
CA LEU A 41 3.43 1.49 3.54
C LEU A 41 2.27 1.02 2.67
N PHE A 42 2.44 -0.08 1.94
CA PHE A 42 1.40 -0.69 1.12
C PHE A 42 0.14 -0.96 1.94
N PHE A 43 0.27 -1.69 3.06
CA PHE A 43 -0.88 -2.05 3.89
C PHE A 43 -1.55 -0.85 4.58
N LEU A 44 -0.79 0.16 4.97
CA LEU A 44 -1.34 1.42 5.50
C LEU A 44 -2.15 2.17 4.44
N LEU A 45 -1.59 2.33 3.24
CA LEU A 45 -2.21 3.07 2.16
C LEU A 45 -3.48 2.37 1.65
N ILE A 46 -3.44 1.06 1.36
CA ILE A 46 -4.66 0.38 0.90
C ILE A 46 -5.76 0.39 1.95
N LYS A 47 -5.43 0.40 3.25
CA LYS A 47 -6.43 0.58 4.32
C LYS A 47 -7.02 1.99 4.28
N LYS A 48 -6.16 3.02 4.26
CA LYS A 48 -6.57 4.44 4.26
C LYS A 48 -7.50 4.78 3.09
N TYR A 49 -7.20 4.22 1.93
CA TYR A 49 -7.95 4.47 0.69
C TYR A 49 -9.04 3.42 0.42
N GLU A 50 -9.32 2.52 1.38
CA GLU A 50 -10.35 1.47 1.30
C GLU A 50 -10.20 0.54 0.07
N CYS A 51 -8.96 0.27 -0.33
CA CYS A 51 -8.54 -0.56 -1.46
C CYS A 51 -8.16 -1.99 -1.04
N CYS A 52 -8.66 -2.48 0.10
CA CYS A 52 -8.37 -3.83 0.64
C CYS A 52 -9.22 -4.94 0.01
N ASP A 53 -9.64 -4.78 -1.24
CA ASP A 53 -10.44 -5.77 -1.95
C ASP A 53 -9.59 -7.03 -2.23
N MET A 54 -10.06 -8.19 -1.80
CA MET A 54 -9.30 -9.44 -1.91
C MET A 54 -9.16 -9.96 -3.34
N GLU A 55 -10.10 -9.64 -4.23
CA GLU A 55 -9.99 -10.02 -5.64
C GLU A 55 -8.91 -9.19 -6.32
N LEU A 56 -8.90 -7.87 -6.10
CA LEU A 56 -7.84 -6.97 -6.57
C LEU A 56 -6.47 -7.40 -6.03
N LEU A 57 -6.36 -7.63 -4.72
CA LEU A 57 -5.10 -8.03 -4.10
C LEU A 57 -4.56 -9.36 -4.64
N LYS A 58 -5.42 -10.33 -4.94
CA LYS A 58 -4.99 -11.64 -5.45
C LYS A 58 -4.52 -11.60 -6.90
N LYS A 59 -4.99 -10.63 -7.71
CA LYS A 59 -4.49 -10.46 -9.09
C LYS A 59 -2.99 -10.19 -9.11
N ASP A 60 -2.51 -9.32 -8.20
CA ASP A 60 -1.11 -8.95 -8.14
C ASP A 60 -0.29 -9.74 -7.11
N PHE A 61 -0.94 -10.22 -6.05
CA PHE A 61 -0.30 -10.99 -4.98
C PHE A 61 -1.08 -12.29 -4.69
N PRO A 62 -0.96 -13.33 -5.54
CA PRO A 62 -1.78 -14.54 -5.44
C PRO A 62 -1.69 -15.28 -4.10
N SER A 63 -0.59 -15.12 -3.37
CA SER A 63 -0.36 -15.78 -2.07
C SER A 63 -1.03 -15.08 -0.88
N VAL A 64 -1.65 -13.90 -1.07
CA VAL A 64 -2.32 -13.18 0.02
C VAL A 64 -3.68 -13.77 0.34
N ASN A 65 -4.02 -13.74 1.63
CA ASN A 65 -5.33 -14.14 2.14
C ASN A 65 -5.81 -13.15 3.20
N SER A 66 -7.09 -13.19 3.53
CA SER A 66 -7.72 -12.23 4.44
C SER A 66 -7.06 -12.19 5.83
N LYS A 67 -6.67 -13.35 6.38
CA LYS A 67 -5.94 -13.44 7.66
C LYS A 67 -4.57 -12.76 7.57
N ASN A 68 -3.83 -13.03 6.50
CA ASN A 68 -2.53 -12.43 6.25
C ASN A 68 -2.63 -10.91 6.08
N VAL A 69 -3.61 -10.42 5.31
CA VAL A 69 -3.86 -8.98 5.09
C VAL A 69 -4.19 -8.28 6.40
N LYS A 70 -5.16 -8.79 7.18
CA LYS A 70 -5.53 -8.22 8.49
C LYS A 70 -4.34 -8.15 9.44
N ARG A 71 -3.53 -9.20 9.51
CA ARG A 71 -2.33 -9.24 10.35
C ARG A 71 -1.28 -8.20 9.92
N ASN A 72 -1.03 -8.08 8.61
CA ASN A 72 -0.06 -7.11 8.11
C ASN A 72 -0.52 -5.66 8.30
N ILE A 73 -1.81 -5.40 8.11
CA ILE A 73 -2.42 -4.10 8.43
C ILE A 73 -2.16 -3.75 9.89
N LYS A 74 -2.52 -4.63 10.83
CA LYS A 74 -2.32 -4.37 12.27
C LYS A 74 -0.85 -4.05 12.58
N ARG A 75 0.08 -4.85 12.06
CA ARG A 75 1.53 -4.63 12.23
C ARG A 75 1.99 -3.31 11.62
N ALA A 76 1.45 -2.93 10.48
CA ALA A 76 1.81 -1.67 9.82
C ALA A 76 1.31 -0.47 10.63
N GLU A 77 0.13 -0.55 11.25
CA GLU A 77 -0.39 0.48 12.17
C GLU A 77 0.46 0.61 13.43
N GLU A 78 0.87 -0.50 14.04
CA GLU A 78 1.82 -0.49 15.17
C GLU A 78 3.13 0.20 14.77
N LYS A 79 3.66 -0.10 13.58
CA LYS A 79 4.88 0.54 13.06
C LYS A 79 4.69 2.02 12.76
N LEU A 80 3.54 2.44 12.25
CA LEU A 80 3.22 3.85 12.04
C LEU A 80 3.29 4.67 13.34
N LEU A 81 2.96 4.07 14.48
CA LEU A 81 3.04 4.73 15.78
C LEU A 81 4.46 4.76 16.35
N LEU A 82 5.21 3.68 16.18
CA LEU A 82 6.51 3.48 16.86
C LEU A 82 7.72 3.92 16.03
N ASP A 83 7.62 3.89 14.70
CA ASP A 83 8.74 4.12 13.78
C ASP A 83 8.56 5.46 13.06
N LYS A 84 9.39 6.45 13.45
CA LYS A 84 9.36 7.81 12.88
C LYS A 84 9.59 7.79 11.36
N LYS A 85 10.49 6.95 10.87
CA LYS A 85 10.83 6.89 9.43
C LYS A 85 9.65 6.34 8.63
N ILE A 86 9.00 5.27 9.11
CA ILE A 86 7.80 4.73 8.45
C ILE A 86 6.69 5.77 8.42
N ARG A 87 6.52 6.53 9.50
CA ARG A 87 5.51 7.58 9.59
C ARG A 87 5.76 8.74 8.62
N GLU A 88 7.00 9.21 8.52
CA GLU A 88 7.37 10.25 7.55
C GLU A 88 7.14 9.78 6.12
N MET A 89 7.61 8.57 5.78
CA MET A 89 7.39 7.96 4.47
C MET A 89 5.89 7.79 4.15
N TYR A 90 5.07 7.47 5.15
CA TYR A 90 3.62 7.33 4.97
C TYR A 90 2.96 8.67 4.63
N PHE A 91 3.27 9.74 5.35
CA PHE A 91 2.71 11.06 5.05
C PHE A 91 3.21 11.62 3.71
N GLU A 92 4.48 11.41 3.37
CA GLU A 92 5.01 11.78 2.05
C GLU A 92 4.28 11.04 0.92
N ALA A 93 4.04 9.73 1.10
CA ALA A 93 3.25 8.94 0.16
C ALA A 93 1.80 9.44 0.05
N GLU A 94 1.16 9.85 1.16
CA GLU A 94 -0.18 10.44 1.12
C GLU A 94 -0.19 11.76 0.33
N ASP A 95 0.82 12.61 0.50
CA ASP A 95 0.94 13.87 -0.24
C ASP A 95 1.09 13.62 -1.74
N ILE A 96 1.94 12.67 -2.14
CA ILE A 96 2.13 12.29 -3.55
C ILE A 96 0.80 11.79 -4.14
N ILE A 97 0.10 10.89 -3.45
CA ILE A 97 -1.17 10.33 -3.93
C ILE A 97 -2.27 11.40 -4.02
N ASN A 98 -2.28 12.39 -3.13
CA ASN A 98 -3.31 13.45 -3.11
C ASN A 98 -2.98 14.65 -4.01
N LYS A 99 -1.71 14.92 -4.34
CA LYS A 99 -1.28 16.02 -5.22
C LYS A 99 -1.63 15.80 -6.70
N VAL A 100 -1.84 14.55 -7.13
CA VAL A 100 -2.25 14.23 -8.52
C VAL A 100 -3.77 14.28 -8.69
N LYS A 101 -4.37 15.41 -8.27
CA LYS A 101 -5.79 15.71 -8.45
C LYS A 101 -6.00 16.62 -9.65
#